data_AF-A0A0K0H711-F1
#
_entry.id   AF-A0A0K0H711-F1
#
_cell.length_a   1.000
_cell.length_b   1.000
_cell.length_c   1.000
_cell.angle_alpha   90.00
_cell.angle_beta   90.00
_cell.angle_gamma   90.00
#
_symmetry.space_group_name_H-M   'P 1'
#
loop_
_entity.id
_entity.type
_entity.pdbx_description
1 polymer ?
#
loop_
_entity_poly.entity_id
_entity_poly.type
_entity_poly.pdbx_seq_one_letter_code
_entity_poly.pdbx_strand_id
1 'polypeptide(L)'
;MVVMKKNFSVSLLSLCIGLSSAISFSADARDITIYYTNDLHAHVSPEIIPYVSKTRPVGGFAPISKIVKDAKAKEKDVFFFDAGDYFTGPFISTLTKGEAIVDILNTMPYDAVSVGNHEFDHGHQNLVKQLSKLKFPVLLDNVFYSGTDNPLIKTPYTIVEKDGFKIGVIGMHGVSAFYEAIAAGVREGVDCRDPVPYVKKQLEELKGKVDLTVLLAHEGVPGMQSSAGEADVARALKTDVEMAKTLSGYGLNVLITGHAHKGTPEPIKVGDTLVVSTDAYTIELGKLVLDWNPQTKKVDSYNGKLITMYQDTYKPDPQTQAKVDEWENKVKKITDRVVATSPEILTRSYGESAPTGNLITDALMYKVPYADASFYNAGGIRTELPKGNITYGDVLSMYPFTNDVMSVEISGKDLKAIMSHAADLKNGMLHVSKTVKFKYDSTKPLGQRIVEFDIKGKPVADNTFYTVALDSFIGKGGGGFDFTKGKNVKYIKGLQTSQAIVDYMEHVKNIVPDHTMRVDDISK
;
A
#
# COMPACT_ATOMS: atom_id res chain seq x y z
N MET A 1 -43.33 -42.64 -97.60
CA MET A 1 -42.19 -42.51 -96.65
C MET A 1 -41.92 -41.02 -96.48
N VAL A 2 -42.47 -40.33 -95.48
CA VAL A 2 -42.19 -40.37 -94.03
C VAL A 2 -40.79 -39.79 -93.73
N VAL A 3 -40.54 -38.82 -92.85
CA VAL A 3 -41.30 -37.85 -92.02
C VAL A 3 -40.22 -36.86 -91.53
N MET A 4 -40.59 -35.59 -91.32
CA MET A 4 -39.80 -34.51 -90.68
C MET A 4 -39.24 -34.90 -89.29
N LYS A 5 -38.11 -34.30 -88.87
CA LYS A 5 -37.85 -33.99 -87.44
C LYS A 5 -36.97 -32.74 -87.27
N LYS A 6 -37.48 -31.82 -86.43
CA LYS A 6 -36.85 -30.61 -85.86
C LYS A 6 -35.71 -30.98 -84.88
N ASN A 7 -34.84 -30.01 -84.55
CA ASN A 7 -34.32 -29.69 -83.20
C ASN A 7 -33.44 -28.41 -83.27
N PHE A 8 -33.88 -27.26 -82.73
CA PHE A 8 -33.68 -26.70 -81.37
C PHE A 8 -32.30 -26.03 -81.15
N SER A 9 -32.32 -24.69 -81.07
CA SER A 9 -31.24 -23.82 -80.56
C SER A 9 -31.07 -23.98 -79.06
N VAL A 10 -29.81 -23.92 -78.59
CA VAL A 10 -29.46 -23.57 -77.21
C VAL A 10 -28.32 -22.55 -77.27
N SER A 11 -28.62 -21.31 -76.88
CA SER A 11 -27.63 -20.25 -76.64
C SER A 11 -26.97 -20.47 -75.28
N LEU A 12 -25.63 -20.51 -75.26
CA LEU A 12 -24.84 -20.53 -74.03
C LEU A 12 -24.69 -19.09 -73.49
N LEU A 13 -25.43 -18.77 -72.43
CA LEU A 13 -25.25 -17.53 -71.67
C LEU A 13 -24.13 -17.78 -70.64
N SER A 14 -22.95 -17.18 -70.85
CA SER A 14 -21.84 -17.25 -69.89
C SER A 14 -22.10 -16.31 -68.71
N LEU A 15 -22.36 -16.88 -67.54
CA LEU A 15 -22.53 -16.18 -66.28
C LEU A 15 -21.16 -16.04 -65.60
N CYS A 16 -20.51 -14.87 -65.74
CA CYS A 16 -19.34 -14.51 -64.96
C CYS A 16 -19.77 -14.21 -63.51
N ILE A 17 -19.68 -15.20 -62.63
CA ILE A 17 -19.76 -15.00 -61.19
C ILE A 17 -18.38 -14.54 -60.72
N GLY A 18 -18.27 -13.24 -60.42
CA GLY A 18 -17.12 -12.70 -59.70
C GLY A 18 -17.08 -13.27 -58.28
N LEU A 19 -16.11 -14.14 -57.99
CA LEU A 19 -15.74 -14.47 -56.62
C LEU A 19 -15.09 -13.23 -56.00
N SER A 20 -15.88 -12.42 -55.29
CA SER A 20 -15.35 -11.57 -54.23
C SER A 20 -14.97 -12.50 -53.08
N SER A 21 -13.69 -12.87 -53.01
CA SER A 21 -13.09 -13.49 -51.83
C SER A 21 -13.15 -12.48 -50.68
N ALA A 22 -14.21 -12.55 -49.88
CA ALA A 22 -14.26 -11.94 -48.57
C ALA A 22 -13.15 -12.60 -47.73
N ILE A 23 -12.06 -11.86 -47.50
CA ILE A 23 -11.08 -12.20 -46.49
C ILE A 23 -11.79 -11.99 -45.16
N SER A 24 -12.42 -13.04 -44.64
CA SER A 24 -12.81 -13.09 -43.24
C SER A 24 -11.53 -13.10 -42.44
N PHE A 25 -11.12 -11.93 -41.93
CA PHE A 25 -10.27 -11.90 -40.75
C PHE A 25 -11.05 -12.64 -39.66
N SER A 26 -10.63 -13.87 -39.34
CA SER A 26 -10.86 -14.39 -38.00
C SER A 26 -10.27 -13.33 -37.09
N ALA A 27 -11.11 -12.61 -36.35
CA ALA A 27 -10.56 -11.77 -35.31
C ALA A 27 -10.14 -12.72 -34.22
N ASP A 28 -8.87 -13.09 -34.28
CA ASP A 28 -8.27 -13.85 -33.21
C ASP A 28 -8.41 -13.03 -31.91
N ALA A 29 -8.70 -13.76 -30.83
CA ALA A 29 -8.68 -13.25 -29.47
C ALA A 29 -7.47 -12.31 -29.24
N ARG A 30 -7.71 -11.15 -28.62
CA ARG A 30 -6.66 -10.17 -28.33
C ARG A 30 -6.27 -10.25 -26.86
N ASP A 31 -5.09 -10.79 -26.59
CA ASP A 31 -4.56 -10.87 -25.22
C ASP A 31 -4.12 -9.48 -24.74
N ILE A 32 -4.79 -8.98 -23.70
CA ILE A 32 -4.43 -7.74 -23.00
C ILE A 32 -3.73 -8.10 -21.69
N THR A 33 -2.44 -7.81 -21.58
CA THR A 33 -1.66 -8.09 -20.38
C THR A 33 -1.56 -6.83 -19.52
N ILE A 34 -2.05 -6.90 -18.29
CA ILE A 34 -1.89 -5.86 -17.27
C ILE A 34 -0.96 -6.38 -16.19
N TYR A 35 0.23 -5.80 -16.10
CA TYR A 35 1.07 -5.91 -14.91
C TYR A 35 0.61 -4.88 -13.88
N TYR A 36 0.73 -5.20 -12.60
CA TYR A 36 0.37 -4.27 -11.54
C TYR A 36 1.20 -4.47 -10.28
N THR A 37 1.35 -3.38 -9.54
CA THR A 37 1.91 -3.33 -8.20
C THR A 37 1.04 -2.45 -7.29
N ASN A 38 1.29 -2.53 -5.99
CA ASN A 38 0.77 -1.64 -4.96
C ASN A 38 1.72 -1.71 -3.77
N ASP A 39 1.73 -0.67 -2.93
CA ASP A 39 2.40 -0.69 -1.63
C ASP A 39 3.89 -1.09 -1.72
N LEU A 40 4.61 -0.57 -2.72
CA LEU A 40 6.03 -0.88 -2.91
C LEU A 40 6.88 -0.47 -1.71
N HIS A 41 6.44 0.56 -0.97
CA HIS A 41 7.03 1.06 0.26
C HIS A 41 8.55 1.22 0.18
N ALA A 42 9.05 1.79 -0.90
CA ALA A 42 10.47 2.02 -1.11
C ALA A 42 11.39 0.78 -0.97
N HIS A 43 10.88 -0.44 -1.11
CA HIS A 43 11.67 -1.68 -1.14
C HIS A 43 12.40 -1.83 -2.49
N VAL A 44 13.32 -0.89 -2.74
CA VAL A 44 14.02 -0.74 -4.03
C VAL A 44 14.99 -1.88 -4.32
N SER A 45 15.46 -2.55 -3.26
CA SER A 45 16.41 -3.64 -3.27
C SER A 45 15.81 -4.91 -2.66
N PRO A 46 16.19 -6.12 -3.13
CA PRO A 46 15.68 -7.37 -2.57
C PRO A 46 16.10 -7.59 -1.11
N GLU A 47 15.24 -8.21 -0.32
CA GLU A 47 15.48 -8.48 1.10
C GLU A 47 14.97 -9.87 1.55
N ILE A 48 15.45 -10.33 2.71
CA ILE A 48 14.96 -11.57 3.33
C ILE A 48 13.68 -11.24 4.11
N ILE A 49 12.55 -11.75 3.63
CA ILE A 49 11.26 -11.62 4.30
C ILE A 49 10.88 -12.98 4.90
N PRO A 50 10.97 -13.16 6.23
CA PRO A 50 10.93 -14.49 6.85
C PRO A 50 9.66 -15.30 6.57
N TYR A 51 8.50 -14.64 6.42
CA TYR A 51 7.23 -15.29 6.11
C TYR A 51 7.08 -15.66 4.62
N VAL A 52 7.97 -15.17 3.74
CA VAL A 52 8.04 -15.57 2.32
C VAL A 52 9.15 -16.62 2.13
N SER A 53 10.37 -16.30 2.55
CA SER A 53 11.51 -17.22 2.51
C SER A 53 12.52 -16.86 3.59
N LYS A 54 12.96 -17.89 4.34
CA LYS A 54 13.99 -17.72 5.38
C LYS A 54 15.41 -17.52 4.82
N THR A 55 15.63 -17.73 3.53
CA THR A 55 16.99 -17.81 2.95
C THR A 55 17.13 -17.13 1.59
N ARG A 56 16.05 -16.93 0.84
CA ARG A 56 16.10 -16.36 -0.50
C ARG A 56 15.56 -14.94 -0.46
N PRO A 57 16.37 -13.92 -0.83
CA PRO A 57 15.86 -12.57 -0.92
C PRO A 57 14.79 -12.46 -2.01
N VAL A 58 13.81 -11.61 -1.76
CA VAL A 58 12.69 -11.33 -2.66
C VAL A 58 12.55 -9.84 -2.87
N GLY A 59 11.97 -9.46 -4.01
CA GLY A 59 11.61 -8.10 -4.35
C GLY A 59 12.66 -7.32 -5.14
N GLY A 60 12.61 -6.01 -4.99
CA GLY A 60 13.43 -5.04 -5.70
C GLY A 60 12.77 -4.48 -6.97
N PHE A 61 13.02 -3.20 -7.22
CA PHE A 61 12.41 -2.47 -8.35
C PHE A 61 13.03 -2.89 -9.68
N ALA A 62 14.32 -3.19 -9.70
CA ALA A 62 15.04 -3.53 -10.93
C ALA A 62 14.59 -4.88 -11.55
N PRO A 63 14.38 -5.97 -10.78
CA PRO A 63 13.78 -7.19 -11.32
C PRO A 63 12.36 -7.00 -11.87
N ILE A 64 11.50 -6.23 -11.20
CA ILE A 64 10.15 -5.90 -11.68
C ILE A 64 10.25 -5.16 -13.03
N SER A 65 11.07 -4.11 -13.08
CA SER A 65 11.32 -3.33 -14.30
C SER A 65 11.75 -4.21 -15.47
N LYS A 66 12.63 -5.20 -15.21
CA LYS A 66 13.11 -6.12 -16.25
C LYS A 66 11.99 -6.96 -16.84
N ILE A 67 11.15 -7.58 -15.99
CA ILE A 67 10.04 -8.42 -16.45
C ILE A 67 9.09 -7.62 -17.34
N VAL A 68 8.71 -6.41 -16.90
CA VAL A 68 7.75 -5.59 -17.65
C VAL A 68 8.36 -5.04 -18.94
N LYS A 69 9.63 -4.59 -18.93
CA LYS A 69 10.33 -4.15 -20.16
C LYS A 69 10.44 -5.28 -21.17
N ASP A 70 10.79 -6.49 -20.73
CA ASP A 70 10.89 -7.66 -21.60
C ASP A 70 9.52 -8.04 -22.20
N ALA A 71 8.45 -7.95 -21.42
CA ALA A 71 7.10 -8.20 -21.90
C ALA A 71 6.68 -7.14 -22.94
N LYS A 72 6.87 -5.85 -22.63
CA LYS A 72 6.57 -4.74 -23.56
C LYS A 72 7.39 -4.79 -24.86
N ALA A 73 8.55 -5.43 -24.85
CA ALA A 73 9.36 -5.63 -26.06
C ALA A 73 8.88 -6.81 -26.92
N LYS A 74 8.15 -7.77 -26.35
CA LYS A 74 7.69 -9.00 -27.02
C LYS A 74 6.22 -8.96 -27.43
N GLU A 75 5.40 -8.29 -26.63
CA GLU A 75 3.95 -8.23 -26.74
C GLU A 75 3.52 -6.76 -26.91
N LYS A 76 2.47 -6.51 -27.70
CA LYS A 76 2.02 -5.14 -28.01
C LYS A 76 1.11 -4.52 -26.94
N ASP A 77 0.26 -5.35 -26.33
CA ASP A 77 -0.82 -4.92 -25.43
C ASP A 77 -0.48 -5.15 -23.96
N VAL A 78 0.72 -4.70 -23.57
CA VAL A 78 1.22 -4.84 -22.19
C VAL A 78 1.13 -3.52 -21.46
N PHE A 79 0.34 -3.45 -20.41
CA PHE A 79 0.16 -2.28 -19.55
C PHE A 79 0.80 -2.52 -18.17
N PHE A 80 1.17 -1.44 -17.48
CA PHE A 80 1.75 -1.50 -16.14
C PHE A 80 1.26 -0.37 -15.25
N PHE A 81 0.62 -0.72 -14.14
CA PHE A 81 0.00 0.25 -13.23
C PHE A 81 0.43 0.04 -11.77
N ASP A 82 0.29 1.08 -10.95
CA ASP A 82 0.53 1.01 -9.51
C ASP A 82 -0.59 1.69 -8.71
N ALA A 83 -1.05 1.09 -7.61
CA ALA A 83 -2.16 1.62 -6.79
C ALA A 83 -1.74 2.53 -5.62
N GLY A 84 -0.51 3.07 -5.62
CA GLY A 84 -0.01 4.00 -4.59
C GLY A 84 0.83 3.33 -3.50
N ASP A 85 1.32 4.14 -2.56
CA ASP A 85 2.21 3.73 -1.46
C ASP A 85 3.57 3.19 -1.93
N TYR A 86 4.19 3.89 -2.88
CA TYR A 86 5.58 3.65 -3.27
C TYR A 86 6.59 4.40 -2.39
N PHE A 87 6.16 5.42 -1.64
CA PHE A 87 6.95 6.07 -0.60
C PHE A 87 6.93 5.29 0.73
N THR A 88 7.86 5.67 1.62
CA THR A 88 7.95 5.25 3.03
C THR A 88 8.17 3.76 3.27
N GLY A 89 9.27 3.45 3.95
CA GLY A 89 9.75 2.09 4.22
C GLY A 89 11.24 2.18 4.50
N PRO A 90 12.12 1.55 3.70
CA PRO A 90 13.56 1.74 3.81
C PRO A 90 13.98 3.21 3.80
N PHE A 91 15.05 3.51 4.56
CA PHE A 91 15.58 4.85 4.85
C PHE A 91 15.73 5.78 3.63
N ILE A 92 15.91 5.21 2.43
CA ILE A 92 16.13 5.95 1.17
C ILE A 92 14.97 6.88 0.85
N SER A 93 13.73 6.48 1.18
CA SER A 93 12.55 7.32 0.96
C SER A 93 12.52 8.49 1.93
N THR A 94 12.61 8.21 3.24
CA THR A 94 12.55 9.22 4.30
C THR A 94 13.67 10.25 4.20
N LEU A 95 14.92 9.81 3.98
CA LEU A 95 16.07 10.71 3.89
C LEU A 95 16.02 11.65 2.69
N THR A 96 15.34 11.24 1.61
CA THR A 96 15.23 12.02 0.36
C THR A 96 13.85 12.64 0.18
N LYS A 97 12.95 12.45 1.15
CA LYS A 97 11.54 12.85 1.09
C LYS A 97 10.85 12.37 -0.19
N GLY A 98 11.16 11.14 -0.60
CA GLY A 98 10.63 10.48 -1.80
C GLY A 98 11.34 10.81 -3.12
N GLU A 99 12.30 11.74 -3.16
CA GLU A 99 13.01 12.10 -4.40
C GLU A 99 13.72 10.90 -5.04
N ALA A 100 14.38 10.07 -4.24
CA ALA A 100 15.04 8.87 -4.74
C ALA A 100 14.04 7.89 -5.38
N ILE A 101 12.87 7.74 -4.75
CA ILE A 101 11.84 6.83 -5.25
C ILE A 101 11.30 7.30 -6.59
N VAL A 102 11.01 8.60 -6.74
CA VAL A 102 10.58 9.19 -8.01
C VAL A 102 11.62 9.00 -9.11
N ASP A 103 12.89 9.21 -8.80
CA ASP A 103 13.99 9.01 -9.74
C ASP A 103 14.13 7.56 -10.20
N ILE A 104 13.98 6.59 -9.29
CA ILE A 104 14.04 5.16 -9.61
C ILE A 104 12.79 4.76 -10.42
N LEU A 105 11.60 5.17 -10.00
CA LEU A 105 10.34 4.89 -10.72
C LEU A 105 10.38 5.41 -12.16
N ASN A 106 11.02 6.56 -12.41
CA ASN A 106 11.23 7.11 -13.75
C ASN A 106 12.08 6.25 -14.70
N THR A 107 12.71 5.18 -14.20
CA THR A 107 13.42 4.17 -15.01
C THR A 107 12.57 2.93 -15.30
N MET A 108 11.43 2.80 -14.64
CA MET A 108 10.48 1.69 -14.78
C MET A 108 9.40 2.05 -15.80
N PRO A 109 8.89 1.09 -16.57
CA PRO A 109 7.97 1.38 -17.68
C PRO A 109 6.51 1.48 -17.20
N TYR A 110 6.20 2.27 -16.17
CA TYR A 110 4.81 2.49 -15.74
C TYR A 110 4.02 3.26 -16.79
N ASP A 111 2.75 2.90 -16.97
CA ASP A 111 1.81 3.62 -17.84
C ASP A 111 0.94 4.61 -17.07
N ALA A 112 0.64 4.34 -15.79
CA ALA A 112 0.01 5.28 -14.84
C ALA A 112 0.15 4.76 -13.40
N VAL A 113 0.11 5.65 -12.43
CA VAL A 113 0.10 5.30 -10.99
C VAL A 113 -0.96 6.10 -10.24
N SER A 114 -1.44 5.56 -9.12
CA SER A 114 -2.27 6.29 -8.16
C SER A 114 -1.41 6.97 -7.08
N VAL A 115 -2.07 7.53 -6.08
CA VAL A 115 -1.47 8.13 -4.90
C VAL A 115 -2.06 7.44 -3.66
N GLY A 116 -1.19 6.88 -2.83
CA GLY A 116 -1.54 6.32 -1.54
C GLY A 116 -1.31 7.29 -0.39
N ASN A 117 -1.53 6.83 0.84
CA ASN A 117 -1.38 7.66 2.03
C ASN A 117 0.10 8.02 2.30
N HIS A 118 1.05 7.14 2.01
CA HIS A 118 2.46 7.35 2.34
C HIS A 118 3.16 8.38 1.44
N GLU A 119 2.58 8.71 0.29
CA GLU A 119 3.05 9.86 -0.49
C GLU A 119 2.88 11.21 0.28
N PHE A 120 1.99 11.25 1.29
CA PHE A 120 1.73 12.44 2.12
C PHE A 120 2.65 12.58 3.34
N ASP A 121 3.48 11.60 3.68
CA ASP A 121 4.23 11.57 4.95
C ASP A 121 5.17 12.76 5.16
N HIS A 122 5.55 13.44 4.08
CA HIS A 122 6.38 14.64 4.10
C HIS A 122 5.60 15.94 3.78
N GLY A 123 4.27 15.89 3.85
CA GLY A 123 3.35 16.98 3.56
C GLY A 123 2.83 16.95 2.12
N HIS A 124 1.56 17.35 1.93
CA HIS A 124 0.92 17.43 0.61
C HIS A 124 1.68 18.36 -0.37
N GLN A 125 2.42 19.36 0.13
CA GLN A 125 3.30 20.20 -0.70
C GLN A 125 4.52 19.43 -1.24
N ASN A 126 5.14 18.58 -0.42
CA ASN A 126 6.23 17.72 -0.87
C ASN A 126 5.70 16.69 -1.87
N LEU A 127 4.53 16.09 -1.59
CA LEU A 127 3.84 15.19 -2.51
C LEU A 127 3.72 15.82 -3.90
N VAL A 128 3.08 16.98 -4.02
CA VAL A 128 2.90 17.67 -5.32
C VAL A 128 4.25 17.96 -5.97
N LYS A 129 5.24 18.43 -5.20
CA LYS A 129 6.59 18.70 -5.71
C LYS A 129 7.25 17.46 -6.30
N GLN A 130 7.25 16.34 -5.58
CA GLN A 130 7.96 15.14 -6.01
C GLN A 130 7.22 14.43 -7.14
N LEU A 131 5.90 14.25 -7.01
CA LEU A 131 5.11 13.54 -8.03
C LEU A 131 5.05 14.30 -9.36
N SER A 132 5.23 15.63 -9.36
CA SER A 132 5.35 16.42 -10.60
C SER A 132 6.57 16.07 -11.46
N LYS A 133 7.57 15.36 -10.90
CA LYS A 133 8.77 14.92 -11.63
C LYS A 133 8.62 13.53 -12.25
N LEU A 134 7.51 12.82 -12.01
CA LEU A 134 7.24 11.53 -12.64
C LEU A 134 6.96 11.73 -14.14
N LYS A 135 7.48 10.82 -14.96
CA LYS A 135 7.40 10.87 -16.44
C LYS A 135 6.17 10.17 -17.01
N PHE A 136 5.29 9.71 -16.14
CA PHE A 136 4.04 9.05 -16.47
C PHE A 136 2.90 9.66 -15.63
N PRO A 137 1.64 9.50 -16.05
CA PRO A 137 0.48 10.03 -15.34
C PRO A 137 0.40 9.57 -13.88
N VAL A 138 0.15 10.53 -12.99
CA VAL A 138 -0.20 10.32 -11.58
C VAL A 138 -1.67 10.67 -11.43
N LEU A 139 -2.46 9.75 -10.89
CA LEU A 139 -3.91 9.82 -10.91
C LEU A 139 -4.48 9.96 -9.50
N LEU A 140 -5.36 10.93 -9.29
CA LEU A 140 -6.11 11.09 -8.04
C LEU A 140 -7.32 11.99 -8.26
N ASP A 141 -8.52 11.43 -8.13
CA ASP A 141 -9.78 12.07 -8.55
C ASP A 141 -10.51 12.80 -7.41
N ASN A 142 -10.28 12.41 -6.14
CA ASN A 142 -11.16 12.77 -5.03
C ASN A 142 -10.49 13.50 -3.86
N VAL A 143 -9.30 14.07 -4.04
CA VAL A 143 -8.60 14.88 -3.02
C VAL A 143 -8.43 16.33 -3.49
N PHE A 144 -8.84 17.26 -2.64
CA PHE A 144 -8.95 18.68 -2.98
C PHE A 144 -8.27 19.57 -1.93
N TYR A 145 -7.88 20.78 -2.30
CA TYR A 145 -7.52 21.80 -1.32
C TYR A 145 -8.76 22.21 -0.52
N SER A 146 -8.62 22.24 0.81
CA SER A 146 -9.74 22.48 1.73
C SER A 146 -10.47 23.78 1.41
N GLY A 147 -11.80 23.73 1.44
CA GLY A 147 -12.67 24.86 1.14
C GLY A 147 -12.72 25.28 -0.34
N THR A 148 -12.17 24.48 -1.26
CA THR A 148 -12.18 24.75 -2.70
C THR A 148 -12.51 23.50 -3.52
N ASP A 149 -12.88 23.67 -4.79
CA ASP A 149 -12.99 22.58 -5.78
C ASP A 149 -11.70 22.38 -6.59
N ASN A 150 -10.57 22.94 -6.14
CA ASN A 150 -9.28 22.74 -6.79
C ASN A 150 -8.72 21.37 -6.39
N PRO A 151 -8.51 20.44 -7.33
CA PRO A 151 -7.96 19.14 -7.00
C PRO A 151 -6.47 19.26 -6.64
N LEU A 152 -6.00 18.40 -5.72
CA LEU A 152 -4.60 18.35 -5.31
C LEU A 152 -3.70 17.89 -6.46
N ILE A 153 -4.11 16.84 -7.17
CA ILE A 153 -3.53 16.35 -8.42
C ILE A 153 -4.54 16.61 -9.54
N LYS A 154 -4.11 17.24 -10.63
CA LYS A 154 -5.02 17.73 -11.67
C LYS A 154 -5.57 16.65 -12.60
N THR A 155 -5.04 15.44 -12.52
CA THR A 155 -5.32 14.36 -13.46
C THR A 155 -6.14 13.27 -12.76
N PRO A 156 -7.48 13.28 -12.88
CA PRO A 156 -8.34 12.27 -12.25
C PRO A 156 -8.26 10.91 -12.96
N TYR A 157 -8.08 10.96 -14.28
CA TYR A 157 -7.93 9.79 -15.14
C TYR A 157 -7.00 10.08 -16.32
N THR A 158 -6.58 9.03 -17.01
CA THR A 158 -5.89 9.09 -18.30
C THR A 158 -6.41 7.99 -19.24
N ILE A 159 -6.14 8.13 -20.54
CA ILE A 159 -6.38 7.06 -21.53
C ILE A 159 -5.00 6.60 -22.03
N VAL A 160 -4.68 5.33 -21.80
CA VAL A 160 -3.46 4.70 -22.32
C VAL A 160 -3.83 3.90 -23.55
N GLU A 161 -3.21 4.21 -24.69
CA GLU A 161 -3.46 3.56 -25.98
C GLU A 161 -2.24 2.74 -26.45
N LYS A 162 -2.47 1.49 -26.86
CA LYS A 162 -1.45 0.59 -27.45
C LYS A 162 -2.05 -0.17 -28.62
N ASP A 163 -1.43 -0.06 -29.79
CA ASP A 163 -1.91 -0.68 -31.05
C ASP A 163 -3.43 -0.53 -31.25
N GLY A 164 -3.94 0.68 -31.02
CA GLY A 164 -5.37 1.02 -31.14
C GLY A 164 -6.29 0.57 -29.99
N PHE A 165 -5.81 -0.19 -29.01
CA PHE A 165 -6.57 -0.57 -27.80
C PHE A 165 -6.43 0.49 -26.72
N LYS A 166 -7.54 0.94 -26.15
CA LYS A 166 -7.59 2.05 -25.20
C LYS A 166 -8.04 1.59 -23.82
N ILE A 167 -7.21 1.82 -22.81
CA ILE A 167 -7.57 1.65 -21.41
C ILE A 167 -7.78 3.02 -20.76
N GLY A 168 -8.97 3.28 -20.24
CA GLY A 168 -9.23 4.40 -19.35
C GLY A 168 -8.83 4.04 -17.92
N VAL A 169 -7.93 4.79 -17.31
CA VAL A 169 -7.39 4.51 -15.98
C VAL A 169 -7.76 5.66 -15.05
N ILE A 170 -8.41 5.37 -13.92
CA ILE A 170 -8.86 6.33 -12.91
C ILE A 170 -8.07 6.08 -11.62
N GLY A 171 -7.69 7.13 -10.89
CA GLY A 171 -7.06 7.00 -9.57
C GLY A 171 -7.93 7.57 -8.45
N MET A 172 -8.02 6.88 -7.31
CA MET A 172 -8.82 7.37 -6.18
C MET A 172 -8.24 6.91 -4.83
N HIS A 173 -8.59 7.65 -3.77
CA HIS A 173 -8.20 7.34 -2.39
C HIS A 173 -9.43 7.16 -1.50
N GLY A 174 -9.48 6.10 -0.69
CA GLY A 174 -10.57 5.89 0.26
C GLY A 174 -10.55 6.93 1.40
N VAL A 175 -11.73 7.42 1.79
CA VAL A 175 -11.87 8.45 2.85
C VAL A 175 -11.35 7.95 4.21
N SER A 176 -11.73 6.73 4.61
CA SER A 176 -11.28 6.16 5.90
C SER A 176 -9.75 5.97 5.91
N ALA A 177 -9.18 5.38 4.84
CA ALA A 177 -7.74 5.24 4.70
C ALA A 177 -7.01 6.60 4.78
N PHE A 178 -7.53 7.64 4.10
CA PHE A 178 -6.94 8.97 4.09
C PHE A 178 -6.87 9.60 5.50
N TYR A 179 -7.99 9.63 6.22
CA TYR A 179 -8.05 10.31 7.51
C TYR A 179 -7.44 9.52 8.67
N GLU A 180 -7.41 8.18 8.57
CA GLU A 180 -6.84 7.31 9.61
C GLU A 180 -5.34 7.06 9.42
N ALA A 181 -4.84 6.95 8.18
CA ALA A 181 -3.43 6.60 7.91
C ALA A 181 -2.52 7.83 7.72
N ILE A 182 -3.05 8.98 7.26
CA ILE A 182 -2.24 10.18 7.06
C ILE A 182 -2.24 11.04 8.32
N ALA A 183 -1.05 11.38 8.80
CA ALA A 183 -0.90 12.19 10.02
C ALA A 183 -1.58 13.56 9.88
N ALA A 184 -2.54 13.85 10.78
CA ALA A 184 -2.52 15.12 11.51
C ALA A 184 -2.14 16.38 10.69
N GLY A 185 -0.89 16.79 10.94
CA GLY A 185 -0.32 18.02 10.41
C GLY A 185 0.22 17.94 8.98
N VAL A 186 0.40 16.75 8.39
CA VAL A 186 0.94 16.66 7.01
C VAL A 186 -0.15 16.74 5.94
N ARG A 187 -1.40 16.46 6.31
CA ARG A 187 -2.60 16.63 5.46
C ARG A 187 -3.40 17.91 5.73
N GLU A 188 -2.93 18.80 6.60
CA GLU A 188 -3.64 20.06 6.85
C GLU A 188 -3.79 20.85 5.54
N GLY A 189 -5.01 21.34 5.27
CA GLY A 189 -5.32 22.10 4.05
C GLY A 189 -5.71 21.26 2.83
N VAL A 190 -5.88 19.94 2.98
CA VAL A 190 -6.46 19.07 1.94
C VAL A 190 -7.55 18.16 2.52
N ASP A 191 -8.58 17.91 1.72
CA ASP A 191 -9.72 17.07 2.07
C ASP A 191 -9.90 15.93 1.07
N CYS A 192 -10.12 14.73 1.59
CA CYS A 192 -10.53 13.56 0.81
C CYS A 192 -12.05 13.45 0.83
N ARG A 193 -12.67 13.52 -0.35
CA ARG A 193 -14.12 13.46 -0.52
C ARG A 193 -14.54 12.03 -0.86
N ASP A 194 -15.83 11.71 -0.66
CA ASP A 194 -16.40 10.42 -1.08
C ASP A 194 -16.03 10.14 -2.55
N PRO A 195 -15.25 9.09 -2.85
CA PRO A 195 -14.80 8.81 -4.21
C PRO A 195 -15.91 8.36 -5.15
N VAL A 196 -17.00 7.76 -4.64
CA VAL A 196 -18.00 7.09 -5.48
C VAL A 196 -18.63 8.02 -6.53
N PRO A 197 -19.08 9.24 -6.20
CA PRO A 197 -19.62 10.16 -7.20
C PRO A 197 -18.59 10.59 -8.26
N TYR A 198 -17.33 10.75 -7.88
CA TYR A 198 -16.26 11.15 -8.80
C TYR A 198 -15.91 10.02 -9.77
N VAL A 199 -15.67 8.81 -9.25
CA VAL A 199 -15.36 7.63 -10.08
C VAL A 199 -16.50 7.34 -11.05
N LYS A 200 -17.77 7.40 -10.61
CA LYS A 200 -18.93 7.23 -11.50
C LYS A 200 -18.98 8.26 -12.62
N LYS A 201 -18.66 9.53 -12.30
CA LYS A 201 -18.55 10.59 -13.31
C LYS A 201 -17.46 10.25 -14.34
N GLN A 202 -16.28 9.83 -13.91
CA GLN A 202 -15.20 9.50 -14.85
C GLN A 202 -15.51 8.28 -15.71
N LEU A 203 -16.14 7.25 -15.15
CA LEU A 203 -16.59 6.08 -15.92
C LEU A 203 -17.60 6.47 -17.01
N GLU A 204 -18.57 7.33 -16.71
CA GLU A 204 -19.50 7.85 -17.73
C GLU A 204 -18.80 8.76 -18.75
N GLU A 205 -17.81 9.57 -18.35
CA GLU A 205 -17.01 10.36 -19.30
C GLU A 205 -16.18 9.49 -20.26
N LEU A 206 -15.69 8.33 -19.80
CA LEU A 206 -14.87 7.39 -20.56
C LEU A 206 -15.71 6.47 -21.46
N LYS A 207 -17.02 6.36 -21.21
CA LYS A 207 -17.94 5.51 -21.93
C LYS A 207 -17.93 5.79 -23.44
N GLY A 208 -17.66 4.74 -24.23
CA GLY A 208 -17.55 4.83 -25.68
C GLY A 208 -16.24 5.45 -26.20
N LYS A 209 -15.33 5.91 -25.32
CA LYS A 209 -14.01 6.44 -25.68
C LYS A 209 -12.87 5.46 -25.45
N VAL A 210 -13.10 4.42 -24.64
CA VAL A 210 -12.14 3.38 -24.29
C VAL A 210 -12.74 1.99 -24.48
N ASP A 211 -11.87 0.99 -24.62
CA ASP A 211 -12.26 -0.41 -24.72
C ASP A 211 -12.41 -1.04 -23.33
N LEU A 212 -11.55 -0.64 -22.39
CA LEU A 212 -11.52 -1.17 -21.03
C LEU A 212 -11.30 -0.05 -20.02
N THR A 213 -11.87 -0.19 -18.82
CA THR A 213 -11.61 0.73 -17.70
C THR A 213 -10.91 0.04 -16.52
N VAL A 214 -9.95 0.75 -15.93
CA VAL A 214 -9.19 0.33 -14.75
C VAL A 214 -9.36 1.40 -13.67
N LEU A 215 -9.65 0.97 -12.44
CA LEU A 215 -9.57 1.81 -11.25
C LEU A 215 -8.33 1.43 -10.43
N LEU A 216 -7.50 2.43 -10.11
CA LEU A 216 -6.40 2.33 -9.17
C LEU A 216 -6.88 2.88 -7.82
N ALA A 217 -7.19 1.99 -6.89
CA ALA A 217 -7.82 2.31 -5.62
C ALA A 217 -6.80 2.20 -4.48
N HIS A 218 -6.72 3.23 -3.65
CA HIS A 218 -5.97 3.16 -2.39
C HIS A 218 -6.94 3.29 -1.21
N GLU A 219 -7.49 2.18 -0.72
CA GLU A 219 -8.58 2.17 0.24
C GLU A 219 -8.61 0.94 1.17
N GLY A 220 -9.56 0.91 2.10
CA GLY A 220 -9.78 -0.24 2.96
C GLY A 220 -9.08 -0.15 4.32
N VAL A 221 -8.72 -1.31 4.86
CA VAL A 221 -7.97 -1.41 6.12
C VAL A 221 -6.47 -1.36 5.85
N PRO A 222 -5.64 -0.82 6.77
CA PRO A 222 -4.20 -0.73 6.53
C PRO A 222 -3.52 -2.10 6.57
N GLY A 223 -2.45 -2.24 5.81
CA GLY A 223 -1.58 -3.41 5.75
C GLY A 223 -1.04 -3.78 7.12
N MET A 224 -1.10 -5.07 7.44
CA MET A 224 -0.60 -5.59 8.71
C MET A 224 0.93 -5.47 8.76
N GLN A 225 1.43 -4.88 9.84
CA GLN A 225 2.86 -4.70 10.10
C GLN A 225 3.35 -5.76 11.11
N SER A 226 3.74 -6.94 10.63
CA SER A 226 4.13 -8.07 11.49
C SER A 226 5.23 -8.93 10.88
N SER A 227 6.13 -9.45 11.71
CA SER A 227 7.15 -10.42 11.30
C SER A 227 6.56 -11.82 11.03
N ALA A 228 5.36 -12.10 11.53
CA ALA A 228 4.70 -13.40 11.41
C ALA A 228 3.79 -13.52 10.16
N GLY A 229 3.64 -12.45 9.37
CA GLY A 229 2.70 -12.44 8.26
C GLY A 229 1.25 -12.63 8.73
N GLU A 230 0.37 -13.10 7.85
CA GLU A 230 -1.08 -13.19 8.10
C GLU A 230 -1.50 -14.03 9.33
N ALA A 231 -0.59 -14.82 9.89
CA ALA A 231 -0.83 -15.59 11.12
C ALA A 231 -1.08 -14.71 12.35
N ASP A 232 -0.68 -13.44 12.33
CA ASP A 232 -0.86 -12.49 13.44
C ASP A 232 -2.26 -11.85 13.43
N VAL A 233 -2.54 -11.04 12.41
CA VAL A 233 -3.85 -10.42 12.17
C VAL A 233 -4.19 -10.43 10.68
N ALA A 234 -5.14 -11.27 10.29
CA ALA A 234 -5.57 -11.43 8.91
C ALA A 234 -6.12 -10.12 8.29
N ARG A 235 -5.91 -9.97 6.98
CA ARG A 235 -6.46 -8.88 6.15
C ARG A 235 -7.36 -9.41 5.04
N ALA A 236 -8.30 -8.57 4.62
CA ALA A 236 -9.24 -8.90 3.57
C ALA A 236 -9.65 -7.66 2.79
N LEU A 237 -9.90 -7.83 1.49
CA LEU A 237 -10.30 -6.78 0.54
C LEU A 237 -11.82 -6.51 0.56
N LYS A 238 -12.42 -6.41 1.77
CA LYS A 238 -13.88 -6.26 1.90
C LYS A 238 -14.38 -4.94 1.33
N THR A 239 -13.62 -3.86 1.56
CA THR A 239 -13.95 -2.52 1.07
C THR A 239 -13.90 -2.47 -0.46
N ASP A 240 -12.90 -3.11 -1.06
CA ASP A 240 -12.68 -3.15 -2.51
C ASP A 240 -13.77 -3.97 -3.23
N VAL A 241 -14.18 -5.09 -2.63
CA VAL A 241 -15.32 -5.89 -3.10
C VAL A 241 -16.61 -5.06 -3.05
N GLU A 242 -16.80 -4.24 -2.01
CA GLU A 242 -17.97 -3.36 -1.90
C GLU A 242 -17.92 -2.18 -2.89
N MET A 243 -16.73 -1.61 -3.13
CA MET A 243 -16.52 -0.60 -4.16
C MET A 243 -16.88 -1.16 -5.54
N ALA A 244 -16.39 -2.35 -5.89
CA ALA A 244 -16.71 -3.03 -7.15
C ALA A 244 -18.22 -3.31 -7.29
N LYS A 245 -18.91 -3.71 -6.21
CA LYS A 245 -20.39 -3.84 -6.22
C LYS A 245 -21.07 -2.50 -6.44
N THR A 246 -20.63 -1.45 -5.75
CA THR A 246 -21.20 -0.09 -5.84
C THR A 246 -21.06 0.51 -7.25
N LEU A 247 -19.99 0.15 -7.96
CA LEU A 247 -19.69 0.57 -9.34
C LEU A 247 -20.23 -0.40 -10.40
N SER A 248 -20.88 -1.49 -10.00
CA SER A 248 -21.50 -2.43 -10.94
C SER A 248 -22.50 -1.70 -11.85
N GLY A 249 -22.40 -1.96 -13.15
CA GLY A 249 -23.22 -1.31 -14.18
C GLY A 249 -22.67 0.02 -14.73
N TYR A 250 -21.60 0.57 -14.15
CA TYR A 250 -20.91 1.78 -14.67
C TYR A 250 -19.76 1.44 -15.63
N GLY A 251 -19.56 0.15 -15.93
CA GLY A 251 -18.56 -0.29 -16.91
C GLY A 251 -17.13 -0.41 -16.37
N LEU A 252 -16.96 -0.60 -15.05
CA LEU A 252 -15.65 -0.91 -14.44
C LEU A 252 -15.21 -2.35 -14.75
N ASN A 253 -14.06 -2.54 -15.40
CA ASN A 253 -13.58 -3.89 -15.73
C ASN A 253 -12.55 -4.43 -14.72
N VAL A 254 -11.61 -3.60 -14.28
CA VAL A 254 -10.55 -4.02 -13.34
C VAL A 254 -10.40 -2.99 -12.22
N LEU A 255 -10.31 -3.46 -10.99
CA LEU A 255 -9.97 -2.67 -9.81
C LEU A 255 -8.64 -3.19 -9.27
N ILE A 256 -7.58 -2.40 -9.40
CA ILE A 256 -6.27 -2.67 -8.81
C ILE A 256 -6.21 -1.91 -7.49
N THR A 257 -6.08 -2.61 -6.37
CA THR A 257 -6.11 -2.00 -5.04
C THR A 257 -4.80 -2.11 -4.28
N GLY A 258 -4.49 -1.10 -3.48
CA GLY A 258 -3.41 -1.06 -2.49
C GLY A 258 -3.91 -0.88 -1.06
N HIS A 259 -3.07 -0.37 -0.17
CA HIS A 259 -3.30 -0.10 1.26
C HIS A 259 -3.35 -1.33 2.16
N ALA A 260 -4.11 -2.37 1.79
CA ALA A 260 -4.35 -3.53 2.66
C ALA A 260 -3.21 -4.56 2.68
N HIS A 261 -2.27 -4.47 1.74
CA HIS A 261 -1.16 -5.41 1.52
C HIS A 261 -1.69 -6.86 1.43
N LYS A 262 -2.75 -7.05 0.65
CA LYS A 262 -3.42 -8.34 0.52
C LYS A 262 -3.46 -8.77 -0.94
N GLY A 263 -2.53 -9.64 -1.29
CA GLY A 263 -2.43 -10.26 -2.59
C GLY A 263 -3.69 -11.04 -2.96
N THR A 264 -4.00 -11.03 -4.26
CA THR A 264 -5.02 -11.87 -4.88
C THR A 264 -4.33 -12.92 -5.76
N PRO A 265 -3.97 -14.11 -5.23
CA PRO A 265 -3.36 -15.17 -6.03
C PRO A 265 -4.16 -15.50 -7.29
N GLU A 266 -5.48 -15.41 -7.17
CA GLU A 266 -6.46 -15.40 -8.25
C GLU A 266 -7.31 -14.11 -8.15
N PRO A 267 -7.72 -13.50 -9.27
CA PRO A 267 -8.60 -12.32 -9.25
C PRO A 267 -9.93 -12.58 -8.56
N ILE A 268 -10.38 -11.63 -7.72
CA ILE A 268 -11.71 -11.71 -7.11
C ILE A 268 -12.73 -11.12 -8.08
N LYS A 269 -13.60 -11.96 -8.64
CA LYS A 269 -14.64 -11.52 -9.58
C LYS A 269 -15.89 -11.01 -8.85
N VAL A 270 -16.27 -9.77 -9.12
CA VAL A 270 -17.47 -9.10 -8.60
C VAL A 270 -18.29 -8.58 -9.77
N GLY A 271 -19.32 -9.35 -10.17
CA GLY A 271 -20.03 -9.07 -11.42
C GLY A 271 -19.08 -9.16 -12.62
N ASP A 272 -18.95 -8.06 -13.37
CA ASP A 272 -18.02 -7.93 -14.50
C ASP A 272 -16.64 -7.37 -14.10
N THR A 273 -16.47 -6.94 -12.85
CA THR A 273 -15.22 -6.35 -12.36
C THR A 273 -14.30 -7.42 -11.76
N LEU A 274 -13.02 -7.35 -12.09
CA LEU A 274 -11.95 -8.15 -11.48
C LEU A 274 -11.19 -7.29 -10.46
N VAL A 275 -11.19 -7.68 -9.20
CA VAL A 275 -10.40 -7.04 -8.13
C VAL A 275 -9.08 -7.78 -7.99
N VAL A 276 -7.97 -7.03 -8.05
CA VAL A 276 -6.60 -7.56 -7.97
C VAL A 276 -5.69 -6.71 -7.09
N SER A 277 -4.72 -7.33 -6.43
CA SER A 277 -3.72 -6.69 -5.56
C SER A 277 -2.52 -7.62 -5.32
N THR A 278 -1.44 -7.09 -4.75
CA THR A 278 -0.21 -7.81 -4.35
C THR A 278 0.00 -7.71 -2.83
N ASP A 279 0.82 -8.59 -2.25
CA ASP A 279 1.17 -8.59 -0.82
C ASP A 279 2.19 -7.49 -0.41
N ALA A 280 2.28 -6.39 -1.18
CA ALA A 280 3.17 -5.24 -0.97
C ALA A 280 4.68 -5.55 -1.08
N TYR A 281 5.50 -4.56 -0.74
CA TYR A 281 6.95 -4.65 -0.54
C TYR A 281 7.74 -5.24 -1.71
N THR A 282 7.19 -5.15 -2.93
CA THR A 282 7.75 -5.77 -4.14
C THR A 282 7.86 -7.31 -4.09
N ILE A 283 7.27 -7.96 -3.07
CA ILE A 283 7.31 -9.43 -2.89
C ILE A 283 6.85 -10.13 -4.16
N GLU A 284 5.82 -9.56 -4.79
CA GLU A 284 5.21 -10.07 -6.00
C GLU A 284 5.03 -8.98 -7.05
N LEU A 285 5.02 -9.42 -8.32
CA LEU A 285 4.50 -8.67 -9.45
C LEU A 285 3.19 -9.31 -9.89
N GLY A 286 2.11 -8.54 -9.87
CA GLY A 286 0.82 -8.98 -10.40
C GLY A 286 0.85 -9.06 -11.93
N LYS A 287 0.31 -10.13 -12.50
CA LYS A 287 0.06 -10.28 -13.95
C LYS A 287 -1.37 -10.75 -14.17
N LEU A 288 -2.16 -9.94 -14.87
CA LEU A 288 -3.51 -10.27 -15.33
C LEU A 288 -3.51 -10.28 -16.85
N VAL A 289 -3.90 -11.39 -17.46
CA VAL A 289 -4.11 -11.51 -18.91
C VAL A 289 -5.62 -11.61 -19.14
N LEU A 290 -6.15 -10.73 -19.99
CA LEU A 290 -7.55 -10.69 -20.39
C LEU A 290 -7.66 -11.09 -21.86
N ASP A 291 -8.51 -12.07 -22.13
CA ASP A 291 -8.90 -12.44 -23.49
C ASP A 291 -9.99 -11.47 -23.95
N TRP A 292 -9.59 -10.44 -24.69
CA TRP A 292 -10.50 -9.42 -25.19
C TRP A 292 -11.10 -9.80 -26.53
N ASN A 293 -12.43 -9.77 -26.59
CA ASN A 293 -13.20 -10.01 -27.80
C ASN A 293 -13.51 -8.69 -28.53
N PRO A 294 -12.90 -8.43 -29.69
CA PRO A 294 -13.09 -7.17 -30.41
C PRO A 294 -14.49 -7.00 -31.02
N GLN A 295 -15.26 -8.08 -31.21
CA GLN A 295 -16.65 -8.02 -31.72
C GLN A 295 -17.62 -7.61 -30.62
N THR A 296 -17.56 -8.29 -29.49
CA THR A 296 -18.51 -8.09 -28.38
C THR A 296 -18.11 -6.92 -27.50
N LYS A 297 -16.85 -6.49 -27.59
CA LYS A 297 -16.20 -5.52 -26.70
C LYS A 297 -16.31 -5.95 -25.24
N LYS A 298 -15.97 -7.22 -24.99
CA LYS A 298 -16.00 -7.83 -23.66
C LYS A 298 -14.77 -8.70 -23.44
N VAL A 299 -14.50 -8.97 -22.16
CA VAL A 299 -13.53 -9.96 -21.73
C VAL A 299 -14.22 -11.33 -21.71
N ASP A 300 -13.80 -12.24 -22.59
CA ASP A 300 -14.37 -13.59 -22.70
C ASP A 300 -13.80 -14.52 -21.61
N SER A 301 -12.51 -14.39 -21.31
CA SER A 301 -11.82 -15.12 -20.24
C SER A 301 -10.66 -14.30 -19.63
N TYR A 302 -10.16 -14.74 -18.48
CA TYR A 302 -9.02 -14.09 -17.83
C TYR A 302 -8.13 -15.10 -17.10
N ASN A 303 -6.86 -14.75 -16.93
CA ASN A 303 -5.89 -15.48 -16.14
C ASN A 303 -5.06 -14.49 -15.32
N GLY A 304 -5.22 -14.50 -14.01
CA GLY A 304 -4.46 -13.65 -13.09
C GLY A 304 -3.56 -14.48 -12.20
N LYS A 305 -2.34 -13.99 -11.94
CA LYS A 305 -1.41 -14.62 -11.01
C LYS A 305 -0.49 -13.59 -10.36
N LEU A 306 0.08 -13.98 -9.23
CA LEU A 306 1.16 -13.27 -8.56
C LEU A 306 2.49 -13.95 -8.86
N ILE A 307 3.48 -13.16 -9.29
CA ILE A 307 4.83 -13.64 -9.59
C ILE A 307 5.74 -13.28 -8.43
N THR A 308 6.09 -14.23 -7.58
CA THR A 308 7.01 -13.98 -6.45
C THR A 308 8.40 -13.63 -6.97
N MET A 309 8.92 -12.46 -6.58
CA MET A 309 10.10 -11.83 -7.14
C MET A 309 11.40 -12.33 -6.50
N TYR A 310 11.73 -13.61 -6.64
CA TYR A 310 12.99 -14.15 -6.12
C TYR A 310 14.21 -13.58 -6.84
N GLN A 311 15.17 -13.04 -6.07
CA GLN A 311 16.38 -12.40 -6.60
C GLN A 311 17.25 -13.33 -7.46
N ASP A 312 17.32 -14.62 -7.08
CA ASP A 312 18.09 -15.65 -7.80
C ASP A 312 17.41 -16.12 -9.11
N THR A 313 16.14 -15.75 -9.32
CA THR A 313 15.33 -16.17 -10.45
C THR A 313 15.23 -15.07 -11.52
N TYR A 314 15.06 -13.83 -11.10
CA TYR A 314 14.80 -12.70 -12.00
C TYR A 314 15.98 -11.73 -12.02
N LYS A 315 16.52 -11.49 -13.22
CA LYS A 315 17.64 -10.57 -13.41
C LYS A 315 17.17 -9.13 -13.24
N PRO A 316 17.98 -8.26 -12.61
CA PRO A 316 17.67 -6.83 -12.52
C PRO A 316 17.81 -6.13 -13.87
N ASP A 317 16.96 -5.12 -14.11
CA ASP A 317 17.13 -4.16 -15.19
C ASP A 317 18.35 -3.26 -14.91
N PRO A 318 19.38 -3.23 -15.78
CA PRO A 318 20.62 -2.51 -15.49
C PRO A 318 20.43 -1.00 -15.26
N GLN A 319 19.49 -0.37 -15.97
CA GLN A 319 19.22 1.06 -15.83
C GLN A 319 18.56 1.38 -14.49
N THR A 320 17.56 0.57 -14.10
CA THR A 320 16.88 0.71 -12.81
C THR A 320 17.87 0.46 -11.67
N GLN A 321 18.66 -0.62 -11.76
CA GLN A 321 19.66 -0.96 -10.74
C GLN A 321 20.70 0.14 -10.56
N ALA A 322 21.23 0.69 -11.66
CA ALA A 322 22.20 1.78 -11.57
C ALA A 322 21.63 3.02 -10.85
N LYS A 323 20.33 3.29 -11.00
CA LYS A 323 19.66 4.39 -10.29
C LYS A 323 19.45 4.09 -8.80
N VAL A 324 19.13 2.85 -8.45
CA VAL A 324 19.10 2.38 -7.06
C VAL A 324 20.47 2.57 -6.41
N ASP A 325 21.51 2.01 -7.04
CA ASP A 325 22.89 2.08 -6.53
C ASP A 325 23.36 3.53 -6.35
N GLU A 326 23.02 4.42 -7.28
CA GLU A 326 23.35 5.84 -7.18
C GLU A 326 22.79 6.47 -5.89
N TRP A 327 21.52 6.24 -5.59
CA TRP A 327 20.87 6.82 -4.42
C TRP A 327 21.30 6.17 -3.12
N GLU A 328 21.45 4.84 -3.07
CA GLU A 328 21.98 4.14 -1.91
C GLU A 328 23.38 4.66 -1.55
N ASN A 329 24.26 4.85 -2.53
CA ASN A 329 25.59 5.41 -2.31
C ASN A 329 25.57 6.84 -1.76
N LYS A 330 24.60 7.68 -2.15
CA LYS A 330 24.47 9.06 -1.64
C LYS A 330 24.12 9.10 -0.15
N VAL A 331 23.28 8.18 0.33
CA VAL A 331 22.80 8.17 1.72
C VAL A 331 23.66 7.31 2.64
N LYS A 332 24.51 6.43 2.08
CA LYS A 332 25.37 5.48 2.81
C LYS A 332 26.12 6.05 4.01
N LYS A 333 26.71 7.24 3.87
CA LYS A 333 27.48 7.89 4.95
C LYS A 333 26.64 8.22 6.18
N ILE A 334 25.35 8.50 5.98
CA ILE A 334 24.40 8.81 7.05
C ILE A 334 23.92 7.51 7.69
N THR A 335 23.64 6.51 6.86
CA THR A 335 22.94 5.29 7.27
C THR A 335 23.84 4.28 7.99
N ASP A 336 25.11 4.16 7.62
CA ASP A 336 26.03 3.12 8.14
C ASP A 336 26.48 3.32 9.59
N ARG A 337 26.13 4.46 10.19
CA ARG A 337 26.53 4.79 11.56
C ARG A 337 25.88 3.81 12.55
N VAL A 338 26.68 2.98 13.20
CA VAL A 338 26.22 2.05 14.25
C VAL A 338 25.74 2.84 15.46
N VAL A 339 24.51 2.57 15.92
CA VAL A 339 23.89 3.21 17.10
C VAL A 339 23.83 2.27 18.31
N ALA A 340 23.70 0.97 18.08
CA ALA A 340 23.67 -0.07 19.10
C ALA A 340 24.01 -1.45 18.51
N THR A 341 24.04 -2.47 19.37
CA THR A 341 24.09 -3.88 18.96
C THR A 341 22.96 -4.68 19.60
N SER A 342 22.55 -5.80 18.99
CA SER A 342 21.62 -6.76 19.57
C SER A 342 22.09 -8.21 19.37
N PRO A 343 21.90 -9.12 20.35
CA PRO A 343 22.22 -10.54 20.19
C PRO A 343 21.23 -11.28 19.27
N GLU A 344 20.07 -10.70 18.99
CA GLU A 344 18.91 -11.31 18.33
C GLU A 344 18.25 -10.30 17.38
N ILE A 345 17.36 -10.78 16.51
CA ILE A 345 16.51 -9.91 15.70
C ILE A 345 15.40 -9.36 16.62
N LEU A 346 15.11 -8.06 16.54
CA LEU A 346 13.91 -7.51 17.18
C LEU A 346 12.75 -7.55 16.19
N THR A 347 11.76 -8.39 16.51
CA THR A 347 10.57 -8.58 15.70
C THR A 347 9.49 -7.55 16.02
N ARG A 348 8.47 -7.52 15.16
CA ARG A 348 7.27 -6.69 15.27
C ARG A 348 6.02 -7.56 15.22
N SER A 349 4.97 -7.09 15.88
CA SER A 349 3.66 -7.74 15.93
C SER A 349 2.57 -6.68 15.78
N TYR A 350 1.45 -7.09 15.22
CA TYR A 350 0.30 -6.26 14.94
C TYR A 350 -0.82 -6.45 15.95
N GLY A 351 -0.99 -7.66 16.50
CA GLY A 351 -2.03 -7.96 17.50
C GLY A 351 -1.58 -7.90 18.95
N GLU A 352 -0.28 -8.03 19.21
CA GLU A 352 0.25 -8.27 20.56
C GLU A 352 1.62 -7.61 20.79
N SER A 353 2.27 -7.89 21.91
CA SER A 353 3.61 -7.34 22.17
C SER A 353 4.65 -7.93 21.24
N ALA A 354 5.65 -7.13 20.92
CA ALA A 354 6.87 -7.59 20.27
C ALA A 354 8.06 -6.76 20.76
N PRO A 355 9.30 -7.29 20.68
CA PRO A 355 10.47 -6.60 21.18
C PRO A 355 10.68 -5.19 20.64
N THR A 356 10.41 -4.95 19.34
CA THR A 356 10.55 -3.60 18.76
C THR A 356 9.53 -2.63 19.33
N GLY A 357 8.27 -3.05 19.53
CA GLY A 357 7.24 -2.22 20.16
C GLY A 357 7.54 -1.91 21.63
N ASN A 358 8.06 -2.90 22.36
CA ASN A 358 8.53 -2.74 23.73
C ASN A 358 9.69 -1.74 23.82
N LEU A 359 10.64 -1.83 22.88
CA LEU A 359 11.78 -0.91 22.78
C LEU A 359 11.34 0.53 22.53
N ILE A 360 10.46 0.76 21.56
CA ILE A 360 10.01 2.12 21.20
C ILE A 360 9.30 2.79 22.38
N THR A 361 8.37 2.07 23.02
CA THR A 361 7.61 2.61 24.16
C THR A 361 8.52 2.90 25.36
N ASP A 362 9.54 2.09 25.60
CA ASP A 362 10.54 2.36 26.64
C ASP A 362 11.47 3.54 26.29
N ALA A 363 11.81 3.72 25.00
CA ALA A 363 12.55 4.89 24.53
C ALA A 363 11.75 6.20 24.71
N LEU A 364 10.43 6.17 24.46
CA LEU A 364 9.54 7.29 24.73
C LEU A 364 9.46 7.60 26.23
N MET A 365 9.35 6.57 27.08
CA MET A 365 9.40 6.74 28.55
C MET A 365 10.73 7.30 29.04
N TYR A 366 11.86 6.92 28.43
CA TYR A 366 13.17 7.47 28.75
C TYR A 366 13.25 8.97 28.47
N LYS A 367 12.59 9.44 27.40
CA LYS A 367 12.53 10.87 27.03
C LYS A 367 11.46 11.65 27.80
N VAL A 368 10.44 10.97 28.31
CA VAL A 368 9.35 11.53 29.09
C VAL A 368 9.26 10.83 30.45
N PRO A 369 10.28 11.00 31.34
CA PRO A 369 10.41 10.20 32.56
C PRO A 369 9.30 10.44 33.61
N TYR A 370 8.51 11.50 33.43
CA TYR A 370 7.36 11.83 34.27
C TYR A 370 6.05 11.20 33.79
N ALA A 371 6.04 10.50 32.64
CA ALA A 371 4.85 9.80 32.17
C ALA A 371 4.54 8.56 33.04
N ASP A 372 3.26 8.20 33.09
CA ASP A 372 2.76 7.00 33.73
C ASP A 372 2.87 5.77 32.82
N ALA A 373 2.71 5.98 31.51
CA ALA A 373 2.72 4.96 30.48
C ALA A 373 3.13 5.56 29.12
N SER A 374 3.55 4.72 28.19
CA SER A 374 3.70 5.06 26.78
C SER A 374 2.94 4.07 25.91
N PHE A 375 2.43 4.57 24.78
CA PHE A 375 1.72 3.82 23.78
C PHE A 375 2.31 4.10 22.41
N TYR A 376 2.31 3.11 21.53
CA TYR A 376 2.80 3.24 20.16
C TYR A 376 2.02 2.32 19.22
N ASN A 377 1.64 2.80 18.03
CA ASN A 377 0.86 2.00 17.08
C ASN A 377 1.72 0.95 16.38
N ALA A 378 1.23 -0.30 16.30
CA ALA A 378 1.92 -1.37 15.59
C ALA A 378 2.18 -1.05 14.11
N GLY A 379 1.24 -0.35 13.45
CA GLY A 379 1.39 0.11 12.06
C GLY A 379 2.58 1.04 11.80
N GLY A 380 3.17 1.61 12.85
CA GLY A 380 4.33 2.48 12.77
C GLY A 380 5.68 1.74 12.70
N ILE A 381 5.70 0.42 12.93
CA ILE A 381 6.92 -0.40 12.90
C ILE A 381 7.04 -1.09 11.54
N ARG A 382 7.90 -0.59 10.66
CA ARG A 382 7.86 -0.93 9.22
C ARG A 382 8.78 -2.07 8.80
N THR A 383 9.84 -2.34 9.57
CA THR A 383 10.72 -3.49 9.37
C THR A 383 11.32 -3.95 10.71
N GLU A 384 11.91 -5.13 10.73
CA GLU A 384 12.64 -5.67 11.88
C GLU A 384 13.95 -4.90 12.13
N LEU A 385 14.50 -4.98 13.35
CA LEU A 385 15.88 -4.57 13.61
C LEU A 385 16.80 -5.79 13.59
N PRO A 386 17.97 -5.71 12.95
CA PRO A 386 18.82 -6.87 12.73
C PRO A 386 19.53 -7.34 14.00
N LYS A 387 19.90 -8.62 14.01
CA LYS A 387 20.93 -9.15 14.91
C LYS A 387 22.30 -8.56 14.55
N GLY A 388 23.11 -8.27 15.57
CA GLY A 388 24.45 -7.71 15.41
C GLY A 388 24.42 -6.20 15.52
N ASN A 389 25.13 -5.51 14.62
CA ASN A 389 25.13 -4.05 14.59
C ASN A 389 23.79 -3.52 14.11
N ILE A 390 23.21 -2.59 14.85
CA ILE A 390 22.06 -1.78 14.46
C ILE A 390 22.59 -0.41 14.04
N THR A 391 22.32 -0.05 12.80
CA THR A 391 22.73 1.22 12.19
C THR A 391 21.63 2.27 12.28
N TYR A 392 21.99 3.54 12.03
CA TYR A 392 21.01 4.61 11.94
C TYR A 392 20.03 4.38 10.78
N GLY A 393 20.49 3.79 9.67
CA GLY A 393 19.63 3.38 8.55
C GLY A 393 18.59 2.34 8.96
N ASP A 394 18.95 1.39 9.82
CA ASP A 394 18.01 0.38 10.33
C ASP A 394 16.92 1.04 11.19
N VAL A 395 17.29 1.99 12.05
CA VAL A 395 16.30 2.73 12.87
C VAL A 395 15.37 3.56 12.00
N LEU A 396 15.89 4.23 10.97
CA LEU A 396 15.06 4.99 10.03
C LEU A 396 14.18 4.11 9.15
N SER A 397 14.60 2.89 8.84
CA SER A 397 13.77 1.96 8.06
C SER A 397 12.67 1.34 8.92
N MET A 398 12.97 1.06 10.19
CA MET A 398 12.02 0.58 11.18
C MET A 398 10.99 1.65 11.55
N TYR A 399 11.44 2.90 11.72
CA TYR A 399 10.61 4.09 11.99
C TYR A 399 10.87 5.17 10.92
N PRO A 400 10.19 5.11 9.75
CA PRO A 400 10.45 6.04 8.63
C PRO A 400 9.67 7.36 8.70
N PHE A 401 9.06 7.66 9.86
CA PHE A 401 8.19 8.82 10.03
C PHE A 401 8.92 10.01 10.65
N THR A 402 8.37 11.21 10.42
CA THR A 402 8.90 12.46 10.99
C THR A 402 8.03 12.99 12.13
N ASN A 403 7.40 12.11 12.90
CA ASN A 403 6.55 12.50 14.03
C ASN A 403 7.41 12.94 15.23
N ASP A 404 6.87 13.87 16.01
CA ASP A 404 7.50 14.39 17.21
C ASP A 404 7.12 13.59 18.46
N VAL A 405 7.99 13.57 19.46
CA VAL A 405 7.66 13.04 20.79
C VAL A 405 6.77 14.04 21.53
N MET A 406 5.70 13.55 22.13
CA MET A 406 4.79 14.36 22.95
C MET A 406 4.30 13.63 24.20
N SER A 407 3.73 14.38 25.13
CA SER A 407 3.01 13.86 26.28
C SER A 407 1.62 14.49 26.41
N VAL A 408 0.65 13.70 26.85
CA VAL A 408 -0.75 14.12 27.03
C VAL A 408 -1.26 13.63 28.38
N GLU A 409 -2.07 14.42 29.07
CA GLU A 409 -2.83 13.97 30.25
C GLU A 409 -4.22 13.52 29.82
N ILE A 410 -4.55 12.24 29.99
CA ILE A 410 -5.79 11.62 29.52
C ILE A 410 -6.52 10.88 30.64
N SER A 411 -7.86 10.88 30.60
CA SER A 411 -8.66 10.16 31.59
C SER A 411 -8.55 8.64 31.39
N GLY A 412 -8.66 7.86 32.47
CA GLY A 412 -8.70 6.40 32.38
C GLY A 412 -9.87 5.88 31.54
N LYS A 413 -11.00 6.62 31.52
CA LYS A 413 -12.16 6.30 30.67
C LYS A 413 -11.81 6.41 29.19
N ASP A 414 -11.20 7.52 28.77
CA ASP A 414 -10.82 7.72 27.37
C ASP A 414 -9.70 6.74 26.98
N LEU A 415 -8.77 6.46 27.88
CA LEU A 415 -7.70 5.49 27.64
C LEU A 415 -8.25 4.06 27.45
N LYS A 416 -9.28 3.65 28.21
CA LYS A 416 -9.98 2.39 27.98
C LYS A 416 -10.70 2.36 26.63
N ALA A 417 -11.32 3.47 26.22
CA ALA A 417 -11.95 3.54 24.89
C ALA A 417 -10.93 3.40 23.76
N ILE A 418 -9.76 4.04 23.89
CA ILE A 418 -8.64 3.91 22.96
C ILE A 418 -8.13 2.46 22.89
N MET A 419 -7.90 1.82 24.04
CA MET A 419 -7.46 0.41 24.07
C MET A 419 -8.56 -0.56 23.59
N SER A 420 -9.83 -0.20 23.75
CA SER A 420 -10.94 -0.97 23.16
C SER A 420 -10.90 -0.91 21.64
N HIS A 421 -10.66 0.27 21.06
CA HIS A 421 -10.46 0.43 19.61
C HIS A 421 -9.22 -0.32 19.12
N ALA A 422 -8.12 -0.30 19.89
CA ALA A 422 -6.92 -1.10 19.58
C ALA A 422 -7.24 -2.61 19.54
N ALA A 423 -8.06 -3.09 20.47
CA ALA A 423 -8.53 -4.48 20.52
C ALA A 423 -9.49 -4.88 19.40
N ASP A 424 -9.99 -3.94 18.60
CA ASP A 424 -10.74 -4.24 17.37
C ASP A 424 -9.80 -4.73 16.24
N LEU A 425 -8.49 -4.48 16.37
CA LEU A 425 -7.43 -4.90 15.45
C LEU A 425 -7.51 -4.32 14.01
N LYS A 426 -8.45 -3.39 13.77
CA LYS A 426 -8.56 -2.65 12.51
C LYS A 426 -7.23 -1.98 12.16
N ASN A 427 -6.71 -1.17 13.09
CA ASN A 427 -5.46 -0.42 12.93
C ASN A 427 -4.31 -0.99 13.79
N GLY A 428 -4.45 -2.27 14.17
CA GLY A 428 -3.52 -2.98 15.04
C GLY A 428 -3.69 -2.59 16.50
N MET A 429 -3.05 -3.38 17.35
CA MET A 429 -2.93 -3.10 18.76
C MET A 429 -1.95 -1.95 19.01
N LEU A 430 -2.09 -1.28 20.16
CA LEU A 430 -1.05 -0.38 20.65
C LEU A 430 -0.02 -1.18 21.45
N HIS A 431 1.26 -1.07 21.10
CA HIS A 431 2.34 -1.48 21.99
C HIS A 431 2.38 -0.56 23.21
N VAL A 432 2.85 -1.10 24.34
CA VAL A 432 2.82 -0.38 25.62
C VAL A 432 4.16 -0.47 26.36
N SER A 433 4.47 0.57 27.13
CA SER A 433 5.67 0.59 27.99
C SER A 433 5.62 -0.45 29.11
N LYS A 434 6.76 -0.77 29.72
CA LYS A 434 6.88 -1.73 30.84
C LYS A 434 6.01 -1.46 32.08
N THR A 435 5.44 -0.25 32.21
CA THR A 435 4.53 0.10 33.30
C THR A 435 3.10 -0.35 33.05
N VAL A 436 2.77 -0.84 31.86
CA VAL A 436 1.43 -1.24 31.45
C VAL A 436 1.35 -2.75 31.31
N LYS A 437 0.22 -3.30 31.74
CA LYS A 437 -0.18 -4.68 31.44
C LYS A 437 -1.60 -4.66 30.88
N PHE A 438 -1.78 -5.26 29.72
CA PHE A 438 -3.05 -5.31 29.02
C PHE A 438 -3.32 -6.72 28.52
N LYS A 439 -4.52 -7.22 28.78
CA LYS A 439 -5.00 -8.49 28.23
C LYS A 439 -6.33 -8.28 27.56
N TYR A 440 -6.48 -8.88 26.38
CA TYR A 440 -7.74 -8.87 25.66
C TYR A 440 -8.05 -10.27 25.13
N ASP A 441 -9.31 -10.49 24.77
CA ASP A 441 -9.80 -11.73 24.16
C ASP A 441 -10.43 -11.38 22.81
N SER A 442 -9.73 -11.71 21.72
CA SER A 442 -10.19 -11.37 20.36
C SER A 442 -11.43 -12.14 19.90
N THR A 443 -11.82 -13.21 20.61
CA THR A 443 -13.04 -13.98 20.30
C THR A 443 -14.31 -13.30 20.80
N LYS A 444 -14.20 -12.36 21.74
CA LYS A 444 -15.34 -11.57 22.23
C LYS A 444 -15.80 -10.53 21.20
N PRO A 445 -17.08 -10.11 21.25
CA PRO A 445 -17.59 -9.02 20.43
C PRO A 445 -16.77 -7.74 20.56
N LEU A 446 -16.68 -6.96 19.48
CA LEU A 446 -16.07 -5.63 19.48
C LEU A 446 -16.63 -4.77 20.62
N GLY A 447 -15.77 -3.99 21.27
CA GLY A 447 -16.13 -3.22 22.47
C GLY A 447 -16.22 -4.02 23.78
N GLN A 448 -16.10 -5.36 23.75
CA GLN A 448 -16.13 -6.23 24.95
C GLN A 448 -14.86 -7.07 25.11
N ARG A 449 -13.79 -6.70 24.41
CA ARG A 449 -12.56 -7.50 24.33
C ARG A 449 -11.58 -7.29 25.49
N ILE A 450 -11.66 -6.18 26.22
CA ILE A 450 -10.74 -5.88 27.33
C ILE A 450 -11.00 -6.83 28.51
N VAL A 451 -9.95 -7.52 28.98
CA VAL A 451 -9.99 -8.42 30.14
C VAL A 451 -9.22 -7.83 31.32
N GLU A 452 -8.01 -7.31 31.09
CA GLU A 452 -7.15 -6.72 32.11
C GLU A 452 -6.54 -5.44 31.54
N PHE A 453 -6.52 -4.34 32.31
CA PHE A 453 -5.80 -3.13 31.94
C PHE A 453 -5.29 -2.40 33.18
N ASP A 454 -3.98 -2.56 33.41
CA ASP A 454 -3.28 -2.03 34.57
C ASP A 454 -2.19 -1.05 34.15
N ILE A 455 -2.02 0.02 34.94
CA ILE A 455 -0.88 0.95 34.87
C ILE A 455 -0.21 0.97 36.24
N LYS A 456 1.10 0.73 36.27
CA LYS A 456 1.92 0.62 37.49
C LYS A 456 1.34 -0.38 38.50
N GLY A 457 0.82 -1.51 37.99
CA GLY A 457 0.25 -2.60 38.78
C GLY A 457 -1.10 -2.30 39.43
N LYS A 458 -1.80 -1.24 38.98
CA LYS A 458 -3.15 -0.91 39.44
C LYS A 458 -4.12 -0.86 38.26
N PRO A 459 -5.35 -1.37 38.41
CA PRO A 459 -6.38 -1.24 37.40
C PRO A 459 -6.61 0.21 37.00
N VAL A 460 -6.76 0.45 35.70
CA VAL A 460 -7.05 1.80 35.17
C VAL A 460 -8.41 2.26 35.68
N ALA A 461 -8.44 3.39 36.39
CA ALA A 461 -9.63 3.97 36.98
C ALA A 461 -10.17 5.12 36.12
N ASP A 462 -11.47 5.10 35.82
CA ASP A 462 -12.10 5.99 34.83
C ASP A 462 -11.85 7.48 35.08
N ASN A 463 -11.94 7.91 36.34
CA ASN A 463 -11.81 9.31 36.75
C ASN A 463 -10.38 9.71 37.11
N THR A 464 -9.41 8.80 36.98
CA THR A 464 -7.99 9.11 37.18
C THR A 464 -7.40 9.63 35.87
N PHE A 465 -6.59 10.68 35.95
CA PHE A 465 -5.83 11.18 34.82
C PHE A 465 -4.44 10.55 34.81
N TYR A 466 -3.99 10.13 33.64
CA TYR A 466 -2.68 9.53 33.40
C TYR A 466 -1.91 10.40 32.43
N THR A 467 -0.66 10.70 32.73
CA THR A 467 0.24 11.33 31.75
C THR A 467 0.83 10.24 30.88
N VAL A 468 0.63 10.33 29.56
CA VAL A 468 1.11 9.32 28.61
C VAL A 468 2.11 9.92 27.63
N ALA A 469 3.16 9.17 27.30
CA ALA A 469 4.15 9.54 26.28
C ALA A 469 3.83 8.85 24.94
N LEU A 470 3.80 9.63 23.86
CA LEU A 470 3.33 9.21 22.54
C LEU A 470 4.22 9.80 21.44
N ASP A 471 4.08 9.28 20.23
CA ASP A 471 4.43 10.06 19.04
C ASP A 471 3.26 10.96 18.61
N SER A 472 3.55 11.96 17.77
CA SER A 472 2.55 12.94 17.36
C SER A 472 1.52 12.40 16.37
N PHE A 473 1.69 11.19 15.83
CA PHE A 473 0.70 10.57 14.95
C PHE A 473 -0.51 10.11 15.77
N ILE A 474 -0.30 9.20 16.73
CA ILE A 474 -1.41 8.75 17.58
C ILE A 474 -1.87 9.86 18.54
N GLY A 475 -0.94 10.73 19.00
CA GLY A 475 -1.28 11.87 19.84
C GLY A 475 -2.26 12.86 19.20
N LYS A 476 -2.38 12.85 17.87
CA LYS A 476 -3.32 13.68 17.09
C LYS A 476 -4.50 12.88 16.49
N GLY A 477 -4.74 11.66 16.96
CA GLY A 477 -5.87 10.84 16.49
C GLY A 477 -5.58 9.91 15.31
N GLY A 478 -4.31 9.78 14.89
CA GLY A 478 -3.90 8.83 13.86
C GLY A 478 -4.33 7.39 14.21
N GLY A 479 -4.68 6.60 13.20
CA GLY A 479 -5.20 5.24 13.38
C GLY A 479 -6.54 5.17 14.13
N GLY A 480 -7.25 6.29 14.33
CA GLY A 480 -8.47 6.36 15.13
C GLY A 480 -8.24 6.34 16.66
N PHE A 481 -6.98 6.41 17.12
CA PHE A 481 -6.65 6.45 18.54
C PHE A 481 -6.87 7.86 19.10
N ASP A 482 -8.07 8.14 19.62
CA ASP A 482 -8.53 9.48 20.00
C ASP A 482 -7.88 10.05 21.29
N PHE A 483 -6.57 10.30 21.25
CA PHE A 483 -5.85 11.05 22.28
C PHE A 483 -6.16 12.56 22.26
N THR A 484 -6.96 13.05 21.30
CA THR A 484 -7.26 14.49 21.12
C THR A 484 -8.14 15.06 22.23
N LYS A 485 -8.83 14.19 22.97
CA LYS A 485 -9.60 14.54 24.20
C LYS A 485 -8.69 14.83 25.40
N GLY A 486 -7.42 14.47 25.32
CA GLY A 486 -6.47 14.73 26.39
C GLY A 486 -6.14 16.22 26.53
N LYS A 487 -5.67 16.59 27.72
CA LYS A 487 -5.27 17.95 28.06
C LYS A 487 -3.78 18.00 28.39
N ASN A 488 -3.26 19.19 28.71
CA ASN A 488 -1.85 19.38 29.07
C ASN A 488 -0.87 18.82 28.02
N VAL A 489 -1.22 18.97 26.73
CA VAL A 489 -0.43 18.50 25.61
C VAL A 489 0.93 19.23 25.58
N LYS A 490 2.02 18.47 25.62
CA LYS A 490 3.39 19.01 25.56
C LYS A 490 4.19 18.28 24.49
N TYR A 491 4.80 19.03 23.58
CA TYR A 491 5.81 18.51 22.66
C TYR A 491 7.18 18.57 23.32
N ILE A 492 7.96 17.51 23.16
CA ILE A 492 9.38 17.54 23.55
C ILE A 492 10.12 18.29 22.44
N LYS A 493 10.43 19.56 22.71
CA LYS A 493 10.89 20.51 21.69
C LYS A 493 12.11 19.99 20.92
N GLY A 494 11.96 19.90 19.60
CA GLY A 494 13.04 19.50 18.69
C GLY A 494 13.39 18.02 18.70
N LEU A 495 12.53 17.17 19.30
CA LEU A 495 12.78 15.74 19.40
C LEU A 495 11.79 14.94 18.55
N GLN A 496 12.28 14.46 17.41
CA GLN A 496 11.59 13.44 16.62
C GLN A 496 11.67 12.08 17.30
N THR A 497 10.66 11.25 17.11
CA THR A 497 10.61 9.90 17.69
C THR A 497 11.76 9.00 17.21
N SER A 498 12.16 9.09 15.94
CA SER A 498 13.35 8.40 15.43
C SER A 498 14.61 8.76 16.25
N GLN A 499 14.81 10.05 16.53
CA GLN A 499 15.93 10.50 17.36
C GLN A 499 15.79 10.05 18.82
N ALA A 500 14.59 10.01 19.37
CA ALA A 500 14.34 9.47 20.72
C ALA A 500 14.74 8.00 20.84
N ILE A 501 14.42 7.19 19.82
CA ILE A 501 14.81 5.77 19.73
C ILE A 501 16.33 5.66 19.64
N VAL A 502 16.97 6.44 18.75
CA VAL A 502 18.44 6.45 18.61
C VAL A 502 19.13 6.83 19.92
N ASP A 503 18.68 7.89 20.58
CA ASP A 503 19.27 8.35 21.84
C ASP A 503 19.16 7.28 22.94
N TYR A 504 18.03 6.56 22.99
CA TYR A 504 17.84 5.45 23.92
C TYR A 504 18.78 4.28 23.58
N MET A 505 18.85 3.91 22.30
CA MET A 505 19.75 2.86 21.82
C MET A 505 21.22 3.17 22.11
N GLU A 506 21.65 4.41 21.89
CA GLU A 506 23.00 4.86 22.17
C GLU A 506 23.31 4.93 23.67
N HIS A 507 22.29 5.12 24.51
CA HIS A 507 22.44 5.05 25.96
C HIS A 507 22.61 3.60 26.45
N VAL A 508 21.77 2.69 25.95
CA VAL A 508 21.78 1.27 26.37
C VAL A 508 22.94 0.49 25.74
N LYS A 509 23.36 0.86 24.52
CA LYS A 509 24.39 0.24 23.66
C LYS A 509 24.13 -1.20 23.23
N ASN A 510 23.76 -2.09 24.15
CA ASN A 510 23.45 -3.49 23.89
C ASN A 510 21.96 -3.75 24.13
N ILE A 511 21.18 -3.74 23.06
CA ILE A 511 19.73 -3.97 23.08
C ILE A 511 19.46 -5.46 23.15
N VAL A 512 19.20 -5.97 24.35
CA VAL A 512 18.65 -7.31 24.54
C VAL A 512 17.14 -7.23 24.27
N PRO A 513 16.58 -7.98 23.30
CA PRO A 513 15.15 -7.94 23.01
C PRO A 513 14.30 -8.29 24.25
N ASP A 514 13.34 -7.44 24.58
CA ASP A 514 12.36 -7.72 25.64
C ASP A 514 11.14 -8.43 25.06
N HIS A 515 11.05 -9.73 25.31
CA HIS A 515 9.96 -10.61 24.88
C HIS A 515 8.76 -10.62 25.85
N THR A 516 8.73 -9.73 26.85
CA THR A 516 7.59 -9.66 27.79
C THR A 516 6.29 -9.33 27.04
N MET A 517 5.26 -10.15 27.23
CA MET A 517 3.90 -9.92 26.74
C MET A 517 3.19 -8.87 27.60
N ARG A 518 3.46 -7.59 27.33
CA ARG A 518 2.83 -6.44 28.01
C ARG A 518 1.38 -6.21 27.54
N VAL A 519 1.12 -6.61 26.31
CA VAL A 519 -0.17 -6.78 25.64
C VAL A 519 -0.26 -8.22 25.15
N ASP A 520 -1.34 -8.90 25.53
CA ASP A 520 -1.53 -10.34 25.33
C ASP A 520 -2.98 -10.66 24.90
N ASP A 521 -3.14 -11.45 23.85
CA ASP A 521 -4.43 -12.00 23.42
C ASP A 521 -4.63 -13.36 24.09
N ILE A 522 -5.38 -13.40 25.19
CA ILE A 522 -5.51 -14.61 26.01
C ILE A 522 -6.31 -15.73 25.34
N SER A 523 -6.81 -15.50 24.12
CA SER A 523 -7.52 -16.50 23.33
C SER A 523 -6.60 -17.34 22.45
N LYS A 524 -5.33 -16.94 22.29
CA LYS A 524 -4.33 -17.61 21.44
C LYS A 524 -3.51 -18.66 22.18
#